data_AF-A0A7C1AUY2-F1
#
_entry.id   AF-A0A7C1AUY2-F1
#
_cell.length_a   1.000
_cell.length_b   1.000
_cell.length_c   1.000
_cell.angle_alpha   90.00
_cell.angle_beta   90.00
_cell.angle_gamma   90.00
#
_symmetry.space_group_name_H-M   'P 1'
#
loop_
_entity.id
_entity.type
_entity.pdbx_description
1 polymer ?
#
loop_
_entity_poly.entity_id
_entity_poly.type
_entity_poly.pdbx_seq_one_letter_code
_entity_poly.pdbx_strand_id
1 'polypeptide(L)'
;MAAMAQAQAARAVSSAAAGKASVRRRRVPGARKIRLKELPIFTRQMSAMLGSGMPVVKTLHALEEQTTNKTFKTVIEGVRTEIEGGKSFSEALAVYPDIFDQLYVSMMRAGET
;
A
#
# COMPACT_ATOMS: atom_id res chain seq x y z
N MET A 1 48.10 -5.14 -37.67
CA MET A 1 47.66 -3.89 -38.31
C MET A 1 46.14 -3.92 -38.33
N ALA A 2 45.50 -3.33 -37.32
CA ALA A 2 44.84 -2.00 -37.39
C ALA A 2 43.48 -2.10 -38.11
N ALA A 3 42.34 -1.63 -37.62
CA ALA A 3 42.00 -0.83 -36.44
C ALA A 3 40.47 -0.87 -36.21
N MET A 4 40.05 -0.70 -34.96
CA MET A 4 38.88 0.04 -34.47
C MET A 4 37.50 -0.13 -35.14
N ALA A 5 36.55 -0.66 -34.36
CA ALA A 5 35.26 0.01 -34.12
C ALA A 5 34.69 -0.44 -32.76
N GLN A 6 34.81 0.41 -31.75
CA GLN A 6 34.12 0.33 -30.46
C GLN A 6 32.83 1.15 -30.48
N ALA A 7 31.94 0.82 -29.54
CA ALA A 7 30.77 1.59 -29.04
C ALA A 7 29.53 1.58 -29.96
N GLN A 8 28.35 1.20 -29.50
CA GLN A 8 27.69 1.71 -28.29
C GLN A 8 26.85 0.64 -27.56
N ALA A 9 26.97 0.64 -26.24
CA ALA A 9 26.05 0.01 -25.31
C ALA A 9 24.78 0.86 -25.10
N ALA A 10 23.71 0.16 -24.71
CA ALA A 10 22.55 0.67 -23.96
C ALA A 10 21.71 1.79 -24.60
N ARG A 11 20.57 1.40 -25.21
CA ARG A 11 19.30 2.10 -24.97
C ARG A 11 18.09 1.31 -25.45
N ALA A 12 17.04 1.42 -24.64
CA ALA A 12 15.64 1.10 -24.93
C ALA A 12 15.19 -0.35 -24.72
N VAL A 13 15.21 -0.81 -23.46
CA VAL A 13 14.07 -1.62 -22.96
C VAL A 13 12.88 -0.66 -22.84
N SER A 14 12.25 -0.37 -23.97
CA SER A 14 10.98 0.34 -24.05
C SER A 14 9.88 -0.70 -24.22
N SER A 15 9.13 -0.93 -23.15
CA SER A 15 7.67 -1.10 -23.20
C SER A 15 7.15 -1.36 -21.78
N ALA A 16 7.21 -0.32 -20.96
CA ALA A 16 6.40 -0.22 -19.75
C ALA A 16 4.94 -0.01 -20.19
N ALA A 17 4.24 -1.13 -20.39
CA ALA A 17 2.80 -1.16 -20.64
C ALA A 17 2.16 -2.22 -19.74
N ALA A 18 2.33 -2.08 -18.42
CA ALA A 18 1.45 -2.75 -17.46
C ALA A 18 0.18 -1.90 -17.34
N GLY A 19 -0.91 -2.38 -17.94
CA GLY A 19 -2.20 -1.73 -17.96
C GLY A 19 -2.63 -1.32 -16.53
N LYS A 20 -3.04 -0.05 -16.38
CA LYS A 20 -3.66 0.44 -15.14
C LYS A 20 -4.97 -0.31 -14.94
N ALA A 21 -4.92 -1.45 -14.25
CA ALA A 21 -6.11 -2.11 -13.74
C ALA A 21 -6.86 -1.07 -12.90
N SER A 22 -8.07 -0.71 -13.32
CA SER A 22 -8.93 0.26 -12.64
C SER A 22 -9.11 -0.18 -11.19
N VAL A 23 -8.35 0.43 -10.27
CA VAL A 23 -8.43 0.15 -8.84
C VAL A 23 -9.89 0.38 -8.43
N ARG A 24 -10.59 -0.67 -8.02
CA ARG A 24 -11.98 -0.60 -7.58
C ARG A 24 -12.05 0.22 -6.29
N ARG A 25 -12.26 1.53 -6.43
CA ARG A 25 -12.36 2.45 -5.29
C ARG A 25 -13.64 2.17 -4.50
N ARG A 26 -13.51 1.90 -3.21
CA ARG A 26 -14.61 1.72 -2.26
C ARG A 26 -14.84 3.02 -1.48
N ARG A 27 -16.10 3.44 -1.41
CA ARG A 27 -16.52 4.56 -0.55
C ARG A 27 -16.62 4.09 0.90
N VAL A 28 -16.20 4.94 1.84
CA VAL A 28 -16.23 4.61 3.28
C VAL A 28 -17.08 5.63 4.06
N PRO A 29 -18.21 5.21 4.66
CA PRO A 29 -19.00 6.08 5.53
C PRO A 29 -18.19 6.53 6.76
N GLY A 30 -18.31 7.80 7.16
CA GLY A 30 -17.61 8.31 8.35
C GLY A 30 -16.09 8.44 8.20
N ALA A 31 -15.57 8.39 6.97
CA ALA A 31 -14.15 8.44 6.66
C ALA A 31 -13.38 9.59 7.34
N ARG A 32 -13.99 10.78 7.43
CA ARG A 32 -13.38 11.94 8.10
C ARG A 32 -13.05 11.67 9.57
N LYS A 33 -13.96 11.02 10.31
CA LYS A 33 -13.75 10.69 11.72
C LYS A 33 -12.64 9.66 11.89
N ILE A 34 -12.60 8.66 11.00
CA ILE A 34 -11.57 7.63 10.97
C ILE A 34 -10.20 8.27 10.72
N ARG A 35 -10.08 9.13 9.70
CA ARG A 35 -8.83 9.84 9.37
C ARG A 35 -8.29 10.68 10.53
N LEU A 36 -9.16 11.33 11.30
CA LEU A 36 -8.74 12.23 12.38
C LEU A 36 -8.44 11.51 13.69
N LYS A 37 -9.09 10.37 13.98
CA LYS A 37 -8.99 9.70 15.29
C LYS A 37 -8.30 8.36 15.24
N GLU A 38 -8.62 7.52 14.25
CA GLU A 38 -8.17 6.14 14.20
C GLU A 38 -6.86 6.00 13.42
N LEU A 39 -6.76 6.66 12.26
CA LEU A 39 -5.63 6.52 11.35
C LEU A 39 -4.27 6.83 11.99
N PRO A 40 -4.08 7.91 12.79
CA PRO A 40 -2.79 8.17 13.44
C PRO A 40 -2.38 7.08 14.44
N ILE A 41 -3.35 6.50 15.15
CA ILE A 41 -3.11 5.43 16.12
C ILE A 41 -2.73 4.15 15.38
N PHE A 42 -3.50 3.80 14.34
CA PHE A 42 -3.23 2.68 13.45
C PHE A 42 -1.83 2.76 12.85
N THR A 43 -1.44 3.89 12.25
CA THR A 43 -0.13 4.05 11.63
C THR A 43 1.01 3.90 12.65
N ARG A 44 0.86 4.43 13.87
CA ARG A 44 1.86 4.28 14.93
C ARG A 44 2.01 2.84 15.39
N GLN A 45 0.90 2.15 15.63
CA GLN A 45 0.91 0.75 16.05
C GLN A 45 1.48 -0.15 14.95
N MET A 46 1.08 0.08 13.70
CA MET A 46 1.63 -0.63 12.54
C MET A 46 3.14 -0.43 12.44
N SER A 47 3.63 0.81 12.57
CA SER A 47 5.06 1.10 12.57
C SER A 47 5.82 0.37 13.67
N ALA A 48 5.26 0.28 14.88
CA ALA A 48 5.89 -0.42 16.00
C ALA A 48 5.97 -1.94 15.75
N MET A 49 4.90 -2.55 15.24
CA MET A 49 4.82 -3.99 14.97
C MET A 49 5.67 -4.40 13.76
N LEU A 50 5.68 -3.59 12.70
CA LEU A 50 6.58 -3.81 11.58
C LEU A 50 8.05 -3.62 12.01
N GLY A 51 8.32 -2.62 12.85
CA GLY A 51 9.66 -2.39 13.43
C GLY A 51 10.16 -3.55 14.31
N SER A 52 9.27 -4.36 14.88
CA SER A 52 9.64 -5.58 15.61
C SER A 52 9.78 -6.82 14.71
N GLY A 53 9.68 -6.65 13.38
CA GLY A 53 9.79 -7.74 12.41
C GLY A 53 8.51 -8.58 12.27
N MET A 54 7.37 -8.11 12.77
CA MET A 54 6.11 -8.82 12.57
C MET A 54 5.68 -8.78 11.09
N PRO A 55 5.30 -9.91 10.47
CA PRO A 55 4.81 -9.93 9.10
C PRO A 55 3.60 -9.01 8.88
N VAL A 56 3.54 -8.32 7.73
CA VAL A 56 2.49 -7.32 7.40
C VAL A 56 1.08 -7.86 7.59
N VAL A 57 0.77 -9.05 7.08
CA VAL A 57 -0.56 -9.66 7.19
C VAL A 57 -0.94 -9.91 8.66
N LYS A 58 0.01 -10.37 9.48
CA LYS A 58 -0.19 -10.61 10.91
C LYS A 58 -0.39 -9.29 11.67
N THR A 59 0.38 -8.27 11.31
CA THR A 59 0.22 -6.91 11.84
C THR A 59 -1.17 -6.36 11.54
N LEU A 60 -1.64 -6.48 10.30
CA LEU A 60 -2.98 -6.03 9.90
C LEU A 60 -4.09 -6.78 10.66
N HIS A 61 -3.96 -8.09 10.83
CA HIS A 61 -4.90 -8.87 11.63
C HIS A 61 -4.96 -8.40 13.09
N ALA A 62 -3.80 -8.17 13.72
CA ALA A 62 -3.77 -7.67 15.09
C ALA A 62 -4.37 -6.25 15.22
N LEU A 63 -4.11 -5.37 14.25
CA LEU A 63 -4.71 -4.03 14.22
C LEU A 63 -6.23 -4.08 13.98
N GLU A 64 -6.69 -5.03 13.16
CA GLU A 64 -8.10 -5.31 12.93
C GLU A 64 -8.81 -5.70 14.26
N GLU A 65 -8.20 -6.59 15.04
CA GLU A 65 -8.73 -7.01 16.35
C GLU A 65 -8.76 -5.89 17.39
N GLN A 66 -7.74 -5.02 17.39
CA GLN A 66 -7.63 -3.89 18.32
C GLN A 66 -8.52 -2.70 17.94
N THR A 67 -8.97 -2.62 16.68
CA THR A 67 -9.77 -1.51 16.18
C THR A 67 -11.21 -1.60 16.69
N THR A 68 -11.63 -0.61 17.46
CA THR A 68 -13.00 -0.54 18.01
C THR A 68 -14.03 -0.02 16.99
N ASN A 69 -13.58 0.80 16.04
CA ASN A 69 -14.44 1.34 15.00
C ASN A 69 -14.77 0.27 13.96
N LYS A 70 -16.02 -0.22 13.97
CA LYS A 70 -16.50 -1.28 13.06
C LYS A 70 -16.24 -0.97 11.58
N THR A 71 -16.45 0.28 11.16
CA THR A 71 -16.23 0.67 9.76
C THR A 71 -14.75 0.60 9.42
N PHE A 72 -13.87 1.07 10.31
CA PHE A 72 -12.44 1.01 10.06
C PHE A 72 -11.91 -0.42 10.10
N LYS A 73 -12.49 -1.27 10.98
CA LYS A 73 -12.21 -2.71 11.01
C LYS A 73 -12.44 -3.37 9.65
N THR A 74 -13.58 -3.12 9.01
CA THR A 74 -13.88 -3.63 7.65
C THR A 74 -12.93 -3.08 6.59
N VAL A 75 -12.43 -1.85 6.76
CA VAL A 75 -11.40 -1.30 5.86
C VAL A 75 -10.07 -2.06 6.04
N ILE A 76 -9.63 -2.29 7.28
CA ILE A 76 -8.39 -3.02 7.57
C ILE A 76 -8.48 -4.47 7.07
N GLU A 77 -9.60 -5.14 7.33
CA GLU A 77 -9.90 -6.48 6.82
C GLU A 77 -9.79 -6.51 5.30
N GLY A 78 -10.44 -5.57 4.61
CA GLY A 78 -10.38 -5.52 3.16
C GLY A 78 -8.97 -5.24 2.62
N VAL A 79 -8.19 -4.37 3.27
CA VAL A 79 -6.77 -4.18 2.92
C VAL A 79 -5.99 -5.48 3.09
N ARG A 80 -6.18 -6.18 4.20
CA ARG A 80 -5.54 -7.48 4.46
C ARG A 80 -5.89 -8.51 3.38
N THR A 81 -7.16 -8.64 3.02
CA THR A 81 -7.61 -9.56 1.96
C THR A 81 -7.00 -9.24 0.60
N GLU A 82 -6.86 -7.96 0.24
CA GLU A 82 -6.24 -7.57 -1.03
C GLU A 82 -4.75 -7.96 -1.09
N ILE A 83 -4.03 -7.87 0.04
CA ILE A 83 -2.63 -8.32 0.16
C ILE A 83 -2.53 -9.84 0.14
N GLU A 84 -3.41 -10.54 0.86
CA GLU A 84 -3.51 -12.00 0.82
C GLU A 84 -3.83 -12.49 -0.61
N GLY A 85 -4.54 -11.69 -1.39
CA GLY A 85 -4.79 -11.89 -2.82
C GLY A 85 -3.62 -11.55 -3.75
N GLY A 86 -2.46 -11.16 -3.21
CA GLY A 86 -1.22 -10.93 -3.95
C GLY A 86 -0.98 -9.49 -4.42
N LYS A 87 -1.79 -8.52 -4.00
CA LYS A 87 -1.54 -7.11 -4.32
C LYS A 87 -0.44 -6.52 -3.44
N SER A 88 0.22 -5.48 -3.94
CA SER A 88 1.15 -4.72 -3.10
C SER A 88 0.39 -3.99 -1.97
N PHE A 89 1.11 -3.58 -0.93
CA PHE A 89 0.48 -2.89 0.19
C PHE A 89 -0.07 -1.53 -0.26
N SER A 90 0.67 -0.79 -1.09
CA SER A 90 0.20 0.49 -1.65
C SER A 90 -1.04 0.31 -2.54
N GLU A 91 -1.13 -0.77 -3.32
CA GLU A 91 -2.30 -1.09 -4.13
C GLU A 91 -3.53 -1.43 -3.29
N ALA A 92 -3.36 -2.20 -2.21
CA ALA A 92 -4.43 -2.54 -1.28
C ALA A 92 -4.99 -1.29 -0.59
N LEU A 93 -4.13 -0.37 -0.14
CA LEU A 93 -4.55 0.89 0.46
C LEU A 93 -5.29 1.81 -0.53
N ALA A 94 -4.87 1.81 -1.81
CA ALA A 94 -5.49 2.64 -2.86
C ALA A 94 -6.96 2.28 -3.15
N VAL A 95 -7.44 1.12 -2.70
CA VAL A 95 -8.86 0.74 -2.75
C VAL A 95 -9.72 1.67 -1.89
N TYR A 96 -9.17 2.28 -0.85
CA TYR A 96 -9.90 3.10 0.12
C TYR A 96 -9.42 4.57 0.16
N PRO A 97 -9.60 5.33 -0.94
CA PRO A 97 -9.06 6.69 -1.08
C PRO A 97 -9.67 7.71 -0.11
N ASP A 98 -10.86 7.42 0.44
CA ASP A 98 -11.52 8.27 1.44
C ASP A 98 -10.78 8.25 2.79
N ILE A 99 -9.98 7.21 3.05
CA ILE A 99 -9.20 7.02 4.28
C ILE A 99 -7.71 7.26 4.02
N PHE A 100 -7.16 6.55 3.03
CA PHE A 100 -5.76 6.64 2.63
C PHE A 100 -5.67 7.54 1.41
N ASP A 101 -5.35 8.81 1.64
CA ASP A 101 -5.18 9.76 0.55
C ASP A 101 -3.96 9.40 -0.33
N GLN A 102 -3.86 10.10 -1.47
CA GLN A 102 -2.82 9.84 -2.45
C GLN A 102 -1.41 10.00 -1.88
N LEU A 103 -1.21 10.96 -0.97
CA LEU A 103 0.07 11.17 -0.32
C LEU A 103 0.43 9.98 0.57
N TYR A 104 -0.52 9.51 1.39
CA TYR A 104 -0.35 8.32 2.23
C TYR A 104 0.03 7.09 1.41
N VAL A 105 -0.71 6.82 0.34
CA VAL A 105 -0.43 5.69 -0.56
C VAL A 105 0.94 5.82 -1.22
N SER A 106 1.33 7.03 -1.64
CA SER A 106 2.63 7.27 -2.27
C SER A 106 3.80 7.06 -1.30
N MET A 107 3.65 7.45 -0.03
CA MET A 107 4.65 7.19 1.00
C MET A 107 4.79 5.69 1.28
N MET A 108 3.66 4.96 1.36
CA MET A 108 3.70 3.51 1.57
C MET A 108 4.35 2.79 0.38
N ARG A 109 4.05 3.24 -0.85
CA ARG A 109 4.70 2.71 -2.06
C ARG A 109 6.21 2.91 -2.03
N ALA A 110 6.68 4.05 -1.56
CA ALA A 110 8.12 4.31 -1.45
C ALA A 110 8.80 3.43 -0.39
N GLY A 111 8.06 2.95 0.61
CA GLY A 111 8.59 2.11 1.69
C GLY A 111 8.42 0.60 1.50
N GLU A 112 7.68 0.14 0.48
CA GLU A 112 7.50 -1.29 0.17
C GLU A 112 8.51 -1.84 -0.85
N THR A 113 9.31 -0.96 -1.47
CA THR A 113 10.47 -1.26 -2.34
C THR A 113 11.78 -1.13 -1.61
#